data_AF-A0A8J6RYL9-F1
#
_entry.id   AF-A0A8J6RYL9-F1
#
_cell.length_a   1.000
_cell.length_b   1.000
_cell.length_c   1.000
_cell.angle_alpha   90.00
_cell.angle_beta   90.00
_cell.angle_gamma   90.00
#
_symmetry.space_group_name_H-M   'P 1'
#
loop_
_entity.id
_entity.type
_entity.pdbx_description
1 polymer ?
#
loop_
_entity_poly.entity_id
_entity_poly.type
_entity_poly.pdbx_seq_one_letter_code
_entity_poly.pdbx_strand_id
1 'polypeptide(L)'
;MPTIARESELQVLGRILQNRLQSAKHEHIPFQVRCATPQEALIILAQHPPDFAPDAQQTFREIEQTLKTLRPEFANQVQLYLRIAGQKQPYAFHSFTVESPVLSTVTADSVDEGVVFDTAGVPSAVKVSATQSSLGDTDATDVEEPPAIAESSSGSEDAPVSPAVPPEGSKGKALPLVTKLRQLPLPLLVAGAGVGLLAFILPFYALTRPCVVGPCVALTDAKQLSQEAAVSLQKPKSGQEILEAREKQQEAIRLLETIPFWSLSYQEAQNQLKDDSQQAQLLEQLVTGLSKGSTAAQRSQNPPHSVAEWGEIQQMWREAIALLEPVPRNSTVYQLAQQKIKEYRANLAAINWRLNGERKALQDLDAAKEALKVAEARQGVAQSLPDWRLVETSWDMAMNRLKGIPVGTTARAEAQQMIAAYLPKLANARDRKNREQMAINNYKMAQNLARNAKNTEQLNQWTLTVLNWRNAIVNLQKIPRGTFVYNQADSLLNSYKEALRQAEIKLSYANLLQKARNDLNRTCSGAPKVCDYTVTDGGIRVQLTPAYMQMVVQTTNTAKQRGDFSAQQGIATHLRTLGDALEAISDNARVPLQLYTPDGALINSYPRSG
;
A
#
# COMPACT_ATOMS: atom_id res chain seq x y z
N MET A 1 -17.74 -2.04 -13.32
CA MET A 1 -16.90 -2.47 -12.18
C MET A 1 -16.12 -1.28 -11.58
N PRO A 2 -16.72 -0.38 -10.78
CA PRO A 2 -15.95 0.68 -10.09
C PRO A 2 -15.92 0.57 -8.55
N THR A 3 -16.75 -0.28 -7.93
CA THR A 3 -17.03 -0.20 -6.48
C THR A 3 -15.85 -0.70 -5.61
N ILE A 4 -15.15 -1.76 -6.03
CA ILE A 4 -14.06 -2.37 -5.25
C ILE A 4 -12.81 -1.49 -5.24
N ALA A 5 -12.49 -0.83 -6.36
CA ALA A 5 -11.36 0.10 -6.46
C ALA A 5 -11.57 1.30 -5.52
N ARG A 6 -12.76 1.89 -5.53
CA ARG A 6 -13.14 3.03 -4.68
C ARG A 6 -13.10 2.68 -3.20
N GLU A 7 -13.55 1.48 -2.82
CA GLU A 7 -13.50 1.03 -1.43
C GLU A 7 -12.06 0.85 -0.93
N SER A 8 -11.17 0.32 -1.77
CA SER A 8 -9.75 0.18 -1.44
C SER A 8 -9.04 1.54 -1.28
N GLU A 9 -9.40 2.53 -2.09
CA GLU A 9 -8.88 3.90 -2.00
C GLU A 9 -9.32 4.61 -0.72
N LEU A 10 -10.59 4.41 -0.30
CA LEU A 10 -11.11 4.95 0.97
C LEU A 10 -10.43 4.32 2.19
N GLN A 11 -10.11 3.03 2.14
CA GLN A 11 -9.35 2.37 3.18
C GLN A 11 -7.92 2.91 3.27
N VAL A 12 -7.27 3.17 2.13
CA VAL A 12 -5.93 3.80 2.08
C VAL A 12 -5.99 5.21 2.65
N LEU A 13 -6.98 6.01 2.25
CA LEU A 13 -7.17 7.38 2.76
C LEU A 13 -7.37 7.38 4.29
N GLY A 14 -8.24 6.49 4.80
CA GLY A 14 -8.45 6.34 6.24
C GLY A 14 -7.16 6.04 7.01
N ARG A 15 -6.30 5.15 6.47
CA ARG A 15 -4.99 4.85 7.09
C ARG A 15 -4.04 6.04 7.07
N ILE A 16 -4.00 6.82 5.98
CA ILE A 16 -3.15 8.02 5.90
C ILE A 16 -3.60 9.06 6.95
N LEU A 17 -4.90 9.33 7.02
CA LEU A 17 -5.46 10.28 7.99
C LEU A 17 -5.21 9.83 9.43
N GLN A 18 -5.40 8.53 9.71
CA GLN A 18 -5.11 7.97 11.02
C GLN A 18 -3.64 8.14 11.41
N ASN A 19 -2.70 7.81 10.51
CA ASN A 19 -1.27 7.96 10.77
C ASN A 19 -0.88 9.43 10.99
N ARG A 20 -1.48 10.35 10.24
CA ARG A 20 -1.25 11.79 10.41
C ARG A 20 -1.71 12.28 11.79
N LEU A 21 -2.93 11.93 12.19
CA LEU A 21 -3.47 12.26 13.51
C LEU A 21 -2.62 11.69 14.66
N GLN A 22 -2.10 10.48 14.49
CA GLN A 22 -1.19 9.86 15.47
C GLN A 22 0.17 10.57 15.54
N SER A 23 0.66 11.10 14.41
CA SER A 23 1.94 11.81 14.35
C SER A 23 1.87 13.28 14.80
N ALA A 24 0.70 13.92 14.70
CA ALA A 24 0.53 15.35 14.95
C ALA A 24 0.34 15.70 16.45
N LYS A 25 0.04 14.72 17.31
CA LYS A 25 -0.25 14.95 18.73
C LYS A 25 0.92 14.56 19.65
N HIS A 26 1.17 15.42 20.65
CA HIS A 26 2.15 15.16 21.72
C HIS A 26 1.68 14.08 22.71
N GLU A 27 0.37 13.79 22.73
CA GLU A 27 -0.22 12.62 23.38
C GLU A 27 -0.63 11.61 22.31
N HIS A 28 -0.14 10.38 22.41
CA HIS A 28 -0.47 9.30 21.47
C HIS A 28 -1.93 8.87 21.66
N ILE A 29 -2.87 9.62 21.08
CA ILE A 29 -4.29 9.26 21.07
C ILE A 29 -4.51 8.20 19.98
N PRO A 30 -4.98 7.00 20.31
CA PRO A 30 -5.16 5.91 19.36
C PRO A 30 -6.46 6.11 18.56
N PHE A 31 -6.42 6.99 17.56
CA PHE A 31 -7.55 7.23 16.66
C PHE A 31 -7.81 6.01 15.77
N GLN A 32 -9.10 5.74 15.51
CA GLN A 32 -9.57 4.88 14.42
C GLN A 32 -10.32 5.74 13.41
N VAL A 33 -9.86 5.77 12.16
CA VAL A 33 -10.47 6.59 11.10
C VAL A 33 -11.13 5.70 10.06
N ARG A 34 -12.39 5.99 9.72
CA ARG A 34 -13.14 5.35 8.64
C ARG A 34 -13.63 6.39 7.65
N CYS A 35 -13.55 6.06 6.37
CA CYS A 35 -13.99 6.92 5.27
C CYS A 35 -15.07 6.23 4.46
N ALA A 36 -16.09 6.97 4.05
CA ALA A 36 -17.18 6.51 3.21
C ALA A 36 -17.58 7.62 2.24
N THR A 37 -18.12 7.28 1.07
CA THR A 37 -18.60 8.27 0.08
C THR A 37 -20.05 8.02 -0.33
N PRO A 38 -21.02 8.24 0.56
CA PRO A 38 -22.42 8.25 0.16
C PRO A 38 -22.71 9.53 -0.64
N GLN A 39 -23.28 9.37 -1.84
CA GLN A 39 -23.86 10.48 -2.63
C GLN A 39 -22.89 11.66 -2.88
N GLU A 40 -21.69 11.36 -3.41
CA GLU A 40 -20.67 12.35 -3.84
C GLU A 40 -20.03 13.21 -2.72
N ALA A 41 -20.39 12.99 -1.46
CA ALA A 41 -19.73 13.60 -0.30
C ALA A 41 -18.80 12.58 0.40
N LEU A 42 -17.58 13.00 0.73
CA LEU A 42 -16.66 12.20 1.53
C LEU A 42 -16.97 12.39 3.03
N ILE A 43 -17.48 11.34 3.65
CA ILE A 43 -17.70 11.27 5.09
C ILE A 43 -16.50 10.62 5.76
N ILE A 44 -15.95 11.26 6.79
CA ILE A 44 -14.84 10.78 7.59
C ILE A 44 -15.28 10.73 9.04
N LEU A 45 -15.24 9.54 9.63
CA LEU A 45 -15.50 9.32 11.04
C LEU A 45 -14.18 9.02 11.74
N ALA A 46 -13.76 9.91 12.63
CA ALA A 46 -12.64 9.69 13.55
C ALA A 46 -13.17 9.29 14.93
N GLN A 47 -12.69 8.16 15.45
CA GLN A 47 -13.06 7.65 16.76
C GLN A 47 -11.85 7.59 17.70
N HIS A 48 -12.08 7.88 18.98
CA HIS A 48 -11.06 7.72 20.03
C HIS A 48 -11.65 7.03 21.28
N PRO A 49 -10.81 6.43 22.14
CA PRO A 49 -11.27 5.87 23.41
C PRO A 49 -11.75 6.96 24.38
N PRO A 50 -12.64 6.63 25.34
CA PRO A 50 -13.22 7.58 26.29
C PRO A 50 -12.17 8.25 27.21
N ASP A 51 -11.03 7.60 27.44
CA ASP A 51 -9.95 8.11 28.31
C ASP A 51 -9.17 9.29 27.71
N PHE A 52 -9.47 9.66 26.47
CA PHE A 52 -8.84 10.76 25.76
C PHE A 52 -9.89 11.80 25.39
N ALA A 53 -9.58 13.08 25.63
CA ALA A 53 -10.43 14.20 25.23
C ALA A 53 -9.68 15.07 24.19
N PRO A 54 -9.61 14.63 22.91
CA PRO A 54 -8.91 15.39 21.89
C PRO A 54 -9.60 16.72 21.61
N ASP A 55 -8.82 17.79 21.45
CA ASP A 55 -9.32 19.07 20.93
C ASP A 55 -9.94 18.85 19.53
N ALA A 56 -11.25 19.07 19.41
CA ALA A 56 -11.99 18.80 18.19
C ALA A 56 -11.58 19.73 17.04
N GLN A 57 -11.39 21.02 17.29
CA GLN A 57 -11.02 21.99 16.26
C GLN A 57 -9.63 21.74 15.69
N GLN A 58 -8.66 21.42 16.56
CA GLN A 58 -7.32 21.05 16.13
C GLN A 58 -7.35 19.73 15.35
N THR A 59 -8.11 18.74 15.80
CA THR A 59 -8.25 17.45 15.10
C THR A 59 -8.85 17.64 13.70
N PHE A 60 -9.88 18.48 13.54
CA PHE A 60 -10.44 18.79 12.22
C PHE A 60 -9.46 19.54 11.32
N ARG A 61 -8.72 20.52 11.86
CA ARG A 61 -7.70 21.26 11.10
C ARG A 61 -6.62 20.36 10.51
N GLU A 62 -6.12 19.38 11.28
CA GLU A 62 -5.12 18.42 10.80
C GLU A 62 -5.64 17.55 9.66
N ILE A 63 -6.88 17.06 9.79
CA ILE A 63 -7.54 16.26 8.75
C ILE A 63 -7.77 17.11 7.49
N GLU A 64 -8.27 18.33 7.65
CA GLU A 64 -8.52 19.27 6.56
C GLU A 64 -7.24 19.62 5.79
N GLN A 65 -6.15 19.96 6.48
CA GLN A 65 -4.85 20.23 5.86
C GLN A 65 -4.30 19.02 5.10
N THR A 66 -4.45 17.84 5.69
CA THR A 66 -4.04 16.58 5.04
C THR A 66 -4.83 16.35 3.76
N LEU A 67 -6.15 16.58 3.78
CA LEU A 67 -7.01 16.41 2.60
C LEU A 67 -6.74 17.45 1.51
N LYS A 68 -6.50 18.71 1.88
CA LYS A 68 -6.08 19.76 0.94
C LYS A 68 -4.74 19.45 0.28
N THR A 69 -3.86 18.72 0.97
CA THR A 69 -2.56 18.27 0.43
C THR A 69 -2.71 17.05 -0.49
N LEU A 70 -3.55 16.09 -0.11
CA LEU A 70 -3.75 14.85 -0.88
C LEU A 70 -4.63 15.03 -2.12
N ARG A 71 -5.57 15.98 -2.09
CA ARG A 71 -6.55 16.26 -3.16
C ARG A 71 -7.18 15.00 -3.77
N PRO A 72 -7.96 14.22 -3.00
CA PRO A 72 -8.61 13.03 -3.53
C PRO A 72 -9.59 13.40 -4.66
N GLU A 73 -9.46 12.76 -5.83
CA GLU A 73 -10.23 13.08 -7.05
C GLU A 73 -11.73 12.76 -6.97
N PHE A 74 -12.19 12.17 -5.87
CA PHE A 74 -13.51 11.55 -5.75
C PHE A 74 -14.49 12.28 -4.83
N ALA A 75 -14.16 13.46 -4.30
CA ALA A 75 -15.08 14.25 -3.48
C ALA A 75 -14.77 15.76 -3.47
N ASN A 76 -15.78 16.56 -3.83
CA ASN A 76 -15.72 18.03 -3.73
C ASN A 76 -16.21 18.55 -2.36
N GLN A 77 -17.02 17.75 -1.65
CA GLN A 77 -17.55 18.08 -0.33
C GLN A 77 -17.11 17.04 0.70
N VAL A 78 -16.63 17.51 1.86
CA VAL A 78 -16.12 16.67 2.94
C VAL A 78 -16.89 16.94 4.23
N GLN A 79 -17.26 15.88 4.93
CA GLN A 79 -17.91 15.90 6.25
C GLN A 79 -17.08 15.12 7.25
N LEU A 80 -16.69 15.76 8.35
CA LEU A 80 -15.88 15.19 9.42
C LEU A 80 -16.73 15.01 10.67
N TYR A 81 -16.64 13.83 11.27
CA TYR A 81 -17.31 13.50 12.53
C TYR A 81 -16.31 12.97 13.55
N LEU A 82 -16.43 13.44 14.79
CA LEU A 82 -15.61 12.97 15.91
C LEU A 82 -16.51 12.26 16.93
N ARG A 83 -16.12 11.05 17.34
CA ARG A 83 -16.96 10.18 18.16
C ARG A 83 -16.14 9.41 19.21
N ILE A 84 -16.72 9.23 20.39
CA ILE A 84 -16.16 8.34 21.41
C ILE A 84 -16.47 6.90 21.02
N ALA A 85 -15.48 6.00 21.10
CA ALA A 85 -15.68 4.58 20.82
C ALA A 85 -16.79 3.99 21.70
N GLY A 86 -17.74 3.26 21.09
CA GLY A 86 -18.91 2.69 21.75
C GLY A 86 -20.14 3.60 21.82
N GLN A 87 -20.02 4.90 21.54
CA GLN A 87 -21.19 5.79 21.46
C GLN A 87 -21.81 5.77 20.05
N LYS A 88 -23.14 5.90 19.97
CA LYS A 88 -23.86 5.94 18.68
C LYS A 88 -23.68 7.29 17.97
N GLN A 89 -23.77 8.40 18.70
CA GLN A 89 -23.72 9.75 18.14
C GLN A 89 -22.32 10.37 18.20
N PRO A 90 -21.87 11.08 17.15
CA PRO A 90 -20.68 11.92 17.21
C PRO A 90 -20.93 13.15 18.09
N TYR A 91 -19.90 13.62 18.79
CA TYR A 91 -20.00 14.78 19.68
C TYR A 91 -19.47 16.07 19.04
N ALA A 92 -18.79 15.97 17.89
CA ALA A 92 -18.34 17.13 17.12
C ALA A 92 -18.42 16.86 15.60
N PHE A 93 -18.64 17.93 14.83
CA PHE A 93 -18.83 17.89 13.38
C PHE A 93 -18.16 19.10 12.71
N HIS A 94 -17.62 18.92 11.51
CA HIS A 94 -17.08 19.97 10.64
C HIS A 94 -17.26 19.62 9.17
N SER A 95 -17.55 20.59 8.32
CA SER A 95 -17.68 20.39 6.86
C SER A 95 -16.96 21.47 6.08
N PHE A 96 -16.40 21.09 4.93
CA PHE A 96 -15.69 22.00 4.02
C PHE A 96 -15.66 21.44 2.60
N THR A 97 -15.26 22.27 1.64
CA THR A 97 -15.06 21.88 0.24
C THR A 97 -13.57 21.81 -0.11
N VAL A 98 -13.21 20.86 -0.97
CA VAL A 98 -11.84 20.73 -1.52
C VAL A 98 -11.89 21.21 -2.95
N GLU A 99 -11.25 22.33 -3.26
CA GLU A 99 -11.17 22.86 -4.63
C GLU A 99 -10.39 21.88 -5.52
N SER A 100 -11.11 21.19 -6.41
CA SER A 100 -10.51 20.46 -7.53
C SER A 100 -10.18 21.43 -8.66
N PRO A 101 -8.97 21.37 -9.25
CA PRO A 101 -8.68 22.13 -10.45
C PRO A 101 -9.41 21.49 -11.63
N VAL A 102 -10.65 21.91 -11.89
CA VAL A 102 -11.27 21.66 -13.18
C VAL A 102 -10.54 22.54 -14.19
N LEU A 103 -10.01 21.88 -15.22
CA LEU A 103 -9.44 22.48 -16.42
C LEU A 103 -10.33 23.63 -16.90
N SER A 104 -9.89 24.87 -16.73
CA SER A 104 -10.49 26.02 -17.40
C SER A 104 -10.33 25.80 -18.89
N THR A 105 -11.40 25.35 -19.54
CA THR A 105 -11.57 25.49 -20.98
C THR A 105 -11.42 26.96 -21.32
N VAL A 106 -10.38 27.26 -22.10
CA VAL A 106 -10.20 28.54 -22.77
C VAL A 106 -11.42 28.75 -23.68
N THR A 107 -12.33 29.60 -23.24
CA THR A 107 -13.23 30.32 -24.14
C THR A 107 -12.59 31.67 -24.40
N ALA A 108 -12.07 31.83 -25.60
CA ALA A 108 -11.81 33.12 -26.20
C ALA A 108 -13.15 33.82 -26.45
N ASP A 109 -13.36 34.95 -25.77
CA ASP A 109 -13.92 36.21 -26.28
C ASP A 109 -14.59 36.97 -25.12
N SER A 110 -13.90 38.00 -24.64
CA SER A 110 -14.44 39.37 -24.66
C SER A 110 -13.43 40.30 -23.98
N VAL A 111 -12.88 41.18 -24.81
CA VAL A 111 -12.30 42.47 -24.46
C VAL A 111 -13.28 43.23 -23.55
N ASP A 112 -12.84 43.75 -22.40
CA ASP A 112 -12.69 45.20 -22.20
C ASP A 112 -12.18 45.60 -20.79
N GLU A 113 -11.42 46.69 -20.81
CA GLU A 113 -10.94 47.65 -19.82
C GLU A 113 -11.13 47.48 -18.28
N GLY A 114 -10.07 47.92 -17.58
CA GLY A 114 -10.27 48.72 -16.35
C GLY A 114 -9.67 48.16 -15.06
N VAL A 115 -8.34 48.18 -14.93
CA VAL A 115 -7.68 48.20 -13.62
C VAL A 115 -7.83 49.61 -13.06
N VAL A 116 -8.24 49.76 -11.78
CA VAL A 116 -7.65 50.69 -10.77
C VAL A 116 -8.45 50.71 -9.43
N PHE A 117 -7.67 50.73 -8.33
CA PHE A 117 -7.91 51.09 -6.90
C PHE A 117 -8.69 50.16 -5.92
N ASP A 118 -7.92 49.43 -5.11
CA ASP A 118 -7.70 49.62 -3.65
C ASP A 118 -8.90 49.92 -2.72
N THR A 119 -9.09 49.08 -1.68
CA THR A 119 -8.96 49.46 -0.25
C THR A 119 -9.65 48.45 0.69
N ALA A 120 -9.05 48.30 1.88
CA ALA A 120 -9.48 47.48 3.00
C ALA A 120 -10.80 47.95 3.65
N GLY A 121 -11.53 47.02 4.29
CA GLY A 121 -12.60 47.37 5.23
C GLY A 121 -13.55 46.22 5.60
N VAL A 122 -13.25 45.53 6.70
CA VAL A 122 -14.25 44.84 7.58
C VAL A 122 -14.83 45.97 8.48
N PRO A 123 -16.12 46.05 8.88
CA PRO A 123 -16.80 44.96 9.60
C PRO A 123 -18.36 44.83 9.54
N SER A 124 -18.81 43.69 10.08
CA SER A 124 -20.00 43.49 10.92
C SER A 124 -21.42 43.38 10.35
N ALA A 125 -22.00 42.22 10.68
CA ALA A 125 -23.33 41.99 11.27
C ALA A 125 -24.57 42.04 10.37
N VAL A 126 -25.19 40.87 10.15
CA VAL A 126 -26.66 40.73 10.16
C VAL A 126 -27.07 39.41 10.84
N LYS A 127 -28.08 39.54 11.70
CA LYS A 127 -28.80 38.53 12.48
C LYS A 127 -29.74 37.66 11.64
N VAL A 128 -29.90 36.41 12.10
CA VAL A 128 -31.17 35.66 12.36
C VAL A 128 -32.30 35.72 11.33
N SER A 129 -32.68 34.56 10.79
CA SER A 129 -34.00 33.88 10.95
C SER A 129 -34.07 32.71 9.96
N ALA A 130 -34.11 31.46 10.40
CA ALA A 130 -35.33 30.71 10.70
C ALA A 130 -36.31 30.63 9.52
N THR A 131 -36.32 29.48 8.83
CA THR A 131 -37.55 28.89 8.29
C THR A 131 -37.45 27.37 8.40
N GLN A 132 -38.24 26.82 9.30
CA GLN A 132 -38.64 25.42 9.33
C GLN A 132 -39.41 25.09 8.05
N SER A 133 -39.14 23.94 7.44
CA SER A 133 -40.11 23.27 6.59
C SER A 133 -40.23 21.82 7.04
N SER A 134 -41.40 21.57 7.63
CA SER A 134 -42.01 20.29 7.93
C SER A 134 -42.37 19.55 6.64
N LEU A 135 -42.23 18.23 6.63
CA LEU A 135 -42.98 17.20 5.89
C LEU A 135 -42.18 15.90 6.10
N GLY A 136 -42.69 14.78 6.61
CA GLY A 136 -44.01 14.37 7.03
C GLY A 136 -43.87 12.87 7.30
N ASP A 137 -44.36 12.40 8.45
CA ASP A 137 -44.39 11.00 8.86
C ASP A 137 -45.14 10.13 7.85
N THR A 138 -44.64 8.91 7.63
CA THR A 138 -45.48 7.72 7.42
C THR A 138 -44.80 6.52 8.07
N ASP A 139 -45.35 6.13 9.21
CA ASP A 139 -45.39 4.79 9.81
C ASP A 139 -46.01 3.80 8.79
N ALA A 140 -45.82 2.47 8.76
CA ALA A 140 -45.35 1.52 9.75
C ALA A 140 -45.04 0.17 9.06
N THR A 141 -44.25 -0.68 9.76
CA THR A 141 -44.32 -2.16 9.86
C THR A 141 -44.08 -3.01 8.60
N ASP A 142 -42.97 -3.75 8.52
CA ASP A 142 -42.66 -5.09 9.10
C ASP A 142 -43.02 -6.23 8.13
N VAL A 143 -42.38 -7.39 8.33
CA VAL A 143 -42.49 -8.68 7.58
C VAL A 143 -41.45 -8.80 6.44
N GLU A 144 -40.65 -9.85 6.26
CA GLU A 144 -40.30 -11.08 6.99
C GLU A 144 -39.23 -11.76 6.10
N GLU A 145 -38.24 -12.39 6.70
CA GLU A 145 -37.29 -13.30 6.01
C GLU A 145 -38.06 -14.54 5.52
N PRO A 146 -37.71 -15.18 4.38
CA PRO A 146 -37.06 -16.49 4.48
C PRO A 146 -36.20 -16.84 3.22
N PRO A 147 -35.67 -18.07 3.06
CA PRO A 147 -34.59 -18.64 3.86
C PRO A 147 -33.45 -19.18 2.97
N ALA A 148 -32.36 -19.57 3.61
CA ALA A 148 -31.35 -20.47 3.06
C ALA A 148 -31.40 -21.82 3.80
N ILE A 149 -31.47 -22.96 3.08
CA ILE A 149 -30.95 -24.31 3.43
C ILE A 149 -30.79 -25.05 2.08
N ALA A 150 -29.58 -25.38 1.60
CA ALA A 150 -28.82 -26.63 1.77
C ALA A 150 -29.62 -27.88 1.29
N GLU A 151 -29.13 -28.89 0.57
CA GLU A 151 -27.88 -29.66 0.46
C GLU A 151 -27.89 -30.29 -0.97
N SER A 152 -26.87 -30.89 -1.60
CA SER A 152 -25.92 -31.88 -1.10
C SER A 152 -24.87 -32.21 -2.19
N SER A 153 -23.63 -32.42 -1.72
CA SER A 153 -22.57 -33.37 -2.10
C SER A 153 -22.41 -33.82 -3.58
N SER A 154 -21.23 -33.65 -4.17
CA SER A 154 -20.07 -34.58 -4.18
C SER A 154 -20.15 -35.61 -5.33
N GLY A 155 -19.22 -35.60 -6.27
CA GLY A 155 -17.97 -36.38 -6.25
C GLY A 155 -18.07 -37.38 -7.42
N SER A 156 -17.41 -37.15 -8.56
CA SER A 156 -16.05 -37.62 -8.90
C SER A 156 -15.96 -39.12 -9.15
N GLU A 157 -15.24 -39.47 -10.24
CA GLU A 157 -14.68 -40.80 -10.59
C GLU A 157 -15.72 -41.78 -11.19
N ASP A 158 -15.53 -42.48 -12.31
CA ASP A 158 -14.34 -42.79 -13.11
C ASP A 158 -14.75 -43.10 -14.55
N ALA A 159 -13.94 -42.63 -15.49
CA ALA A 159 -13.63 -43.42 -16.68
C ALA A 159 -12.32 -44.18 -16.39
N PRO A 160 -12.12 -45.37 -16.96
CA PRO A 160 -10.78 -45.59 -17.49
C PRO A 160 -10.75 -46.22 -18.89
N VAL A 161 -9.83 -45.65 -19.70
CA VAL A 161 -8.77 -46.36 -20.43
C VAL A 161 -9.22 -47.06 -21.73
N SER A 162 -8.57 -46.91 -22.91
CA SER A 162 -7.35 -46.20 -23.32
C SER A 162 -7.36 -46.03 -24.86
N PRO A 163 -6.51 -45.12 -25.39
CA PRO A 163 -6.19 -45.00 -26.81
C PRO A 163 -4.95 -45.84 -27.18
N ALA A 164 -4.90 -46.31 -28.43
CA ALA A 164 -3.70 -46.94 -28.99
C ALA A 164 -3.09 -46.05 -30.08
N VAL A 165 -1.88 -45.60 -29.75
CA VAL A 165 -0.86 -44.91 -30.55
C VAL A 165 -0.42 -45.75 -31.77
N PRO A 166 -0.09 -45.14 -32.93
CA PRO A 166 0.72 -45.79 -33.96
C PRO A 166 2.23 -45.54 -33.71
N PRO A 167 3.11 -46.53 -33.87
CA PRO A 167 4.54 -46.29 -33.90
C PRO A 167 5.06 -46.06 -35.33
N GLU A 168 5.84 -45.00 -35.48
CA GLU A 168 6.89 -44.88 -36.49
C GLU A 168 8.06 -45.85 -36.21
N GLY A 169 8.73 -46.28 -37.28
CA GLY A 169 9.99 -47.05 -37.25
C GLY A 169 10.28 -47.62 -38.65
N SER A 170 10.70 -46.81 -39.63
CA SER A 170 12.08 -46.32 -39.89
C SER A 170 12.96 -47.30 -40.67
N LYS A 171 13.54 -46.76 -41.77
CA LYS A 171 14.67 -47.21 -42.62
C LYS A 171 14.32 -48.23 -43.71
N GLY A 172 14.59 -48.00 -44.99
CA GLY A 172 15.32 -46.92 -45.65
C GLY A 172 15.75 -47.34 -47.06
N LYS A 173 16.35 -46.37 -47.76
CA LYS A 173 17.17 -46.45 -48.98
C LYS A 173 16.47 -46.29 -50.34
N ALA A 174 16.63 -45.06 -50.83
CA ALA A 174 17.34 -44.69 -52.05
C ALA A 174 16.64 -44.86 -53.41
N LEU A 175 16.35 -43.70 -54.00
CA LEU A 175 16.28 -43.42 -55.44
C LEU A 175 17.60 -43.83 -56.14
N PRO A 176 17.59 -44.15 -57.45
CA PRO A 176 17.62 -43.09 -58.48
C PRO A 176 16.58 -43.33 -59.61
N LEU A 177 15.97 -42.28 -60.16
CA LEU A 177 16.36 -41.54 -61.38
C LEU A 177 16.34 -42.38 -62.68
N VAL A 178 15.78 -41.79 -63.76
CA VAL A 178 15.93 -42.05 -65.22
C VAL A 178 14.53 -41.95 -65.87
N THR A 179 14.08 -40.74 -66.21
CA THR A 179 14.21 -40.00 -67.49
C THR A 179 13.14 -40.31 -68.55
N LYS A 180 12.49 -39.22 -68.97
CA LYS A 180 11.72 -39.03 -70.21
C LYS A 180 12.39 -39.70 -71.41
N LEU A 181 11.57 -40.23 -72.32
CA LEU A 181 11.89 -40.18 -73.75
C LEU A 181 10.62 -40.07 -74.61
N ARG A 182 10.78 -39.23 -75.62
CA ARG A 182 9.81 -38.69 -76.56
C ARG A 182 10.12 -39.33 -77.93
N GLN A 183 9.10 -39.98 -78.49
CA GLN A 183 8.68 -40.03 -79.91
C GLN A 183 9.57 -40.58 -81.06
N LEU A 184 8.84 -41.34 -81.91
CA LEU A 184 8.92 -41.64 -83.37
C LEU A 184 9.88 -42.76 -83.87
N PRO A 185 9.66 -43.35 -85.08
CA PRO A 185 8.43 -43.75 -85.80
C PRO A 185 8.44 -45.22 -86.32
N LEU A 186 7.34 -45.69 -86.94
CA LEU A 186 7.10 -47.00 -87.60
C LEU A 186 8.02 -47.26 -88.84
N PRO A 187 8.23 -48.51 -89.38
CA PRO A 187 7.15 -49.29 -90.04
C PRO A 187 7.23 -50.85 -90.13
N LEU A 188 6.02 -51.43 -90.34
CA LEU A 188 5.54 -52.59 -91.16
C LEU A 188 6.12 -54.04 -91.15
N LEU A 189 5.14 -54.98 -91.11
CA LEU A 189 5.03 -56.40 -91.59
C LEU A 189 5.64 -57.54 -90.77
N VAL A 190 4.79 -58.45 -90.24
CA VAL A 190 4.35 -59.72 -90.88
C VAL A 190 3.00 -60.16 -90.27
N ALA A 191 2.12 -60.68 -91.13
CA ALA A 191 0.72 -61.03 -90.89
C ALA A 191 0.50 -62.36 -90.14
N GLY A 192 -0.67 -62.52 -89.51
CA GLY A 192 -1.18 -63.85 -89.12
C GLY A 192 -2.35 -63.86 -88.13
N ALA A 193 -3.58 -63.79 -88.67
CA ALA A 193 -4.82 -64.34 -88.09
C ALA A 193 -5.16 -64.03 -86.61
N GLY A 194 -5.83 -62.90 -86.36
CA GLY A 194 -6.46 -62.60 -85.07
C GLY A 194 -7.28 -61.30 -85.05
N VAL A 195 -7.94 -60.92 -86.15
CA VAL A 195 -8.56 -59.58 -86.31
C VAL A 195 -10.10 -59.62 -86.14
N GLY A 196 -10.70 -60.74 -85.74
CA GLY A 196 -12.17 -60.88 -85.68
C GLY A 196 -12.88 -60.52 -84.37
N LEU A 197 -12.19 -60.39 -83.23
CA LEU A 197 -12.86 -60.33 -81.91
C LEU A 197 -12.49 -59.15 -81.01
N LEU A 198 -11.43 -58.39 -81.31
CA LEU A 198 -11.09 -57.18 -80.54
C LEU A 198 -11.75 -55.90 -81.06
N ALA A 199 -12.27 -55.90 -82.30
CA ALA A 199 -12.97 -54.73 -82.88
C ALA A 199 -14.43 -54.58 -82.42
N PHE A 200 -15.04 -55.63 -81.83
CA PHE A 200 -16.44 -55.60 -81.36
C PHE A 200 -16.59 -55.42 -79.83
N ILE A 201 -15.53 -55.62 -79.04
CA ILE A 201 -15.58 -55.45 -77.57
C ILE A 201 -15.23 -54.00 -77.15
N LEU A 202 -14.29 -53.34 -77.85
CA LEU A 202 -13.93 -51.94 -77.61
C LEU A 202 -15.11 -50.94 -77.73
N PRO A 203 -15.99 -51.02 -78.75
CA PRO A 203 -17.16 -50.14 -78.80
C PRO A 203 -18.20 -50.46 -77.72
N PHE A 204 -18.35 -51.73 -77.30
CA PHE A 204 -19.30 -52.11 -76.25
C PHE A 204 -18.84 -51.64 -74.86
N TYR A 205 -17.54 -51.75 -74.55
CA TYR A 205 -16.97 -51.22 -73.30
C TYR A 205 -17.03 -49.68 -73.23
N ALA A 206 -16.88 -49.00 -74.37
CA ALA A 206 -17.10 -47.55 -74.46
C ALA A 206 -18.54 -47.14 -74.16
N LEU A 207 -19.54 -47.97 -74.53
CA LEU A 207 -20.97 -47.73 -74.24
C LEU A 207 -21.36 -48.04 -72.77
N THR A 208 -20.57 -48.83 -72.03
CA THR A 208 -20.81 -49.08 -70.60
C THR A 208 -20.33 -47.95 -69.68
N ARG A 209 -19.62 -46.96 -70.22
CA ARG A 209 -19.14 -45.81 -69.45
C ARG A 209 -20.29 -44.82 -69.18
N PRO A 210 -20.30 -44.17 -67.99
CA PRO A 210 -21.31 -43.19 -67.67
C PRO A 210 -21.39 -42.10 -68.75
N CYS A 211 -22.61 -41.66 -69.07
CA CYS A 211 -22.85 -40.50 -69.93
C CYS A 211 -22.51 -40.66 -71.43
N VAL A 212 -22.43 -41.90 -71.93
CA VAL A 212 -22.21 -42.18 -73.37
C VAL A 212 -23.53 -42.38 -74.13
N VAL A 213 -24.60 -42.85 -73.47
CA VAL A 213 -25.96 -42.99 -74.04
C VAL A 213 -27.00 -42.59 -72.99
N GLY A 214 -27.85 -41.59 -73.27
CA GLY A 214 -28.89 -41.10 -72.34
C GLY A 214 -28.47 -39.96 -71.40
N PRO A 215 -29.32 -39.56 -70.44
CA PRO A 215 -29.02 -38.46 -69.51
C PRO A 215 -27.81 -38.76 -68.61
N CYS A 216 -26.92 -37.78 -68.44
CA CYS A 216 -25.68 -37.94 -67.68
C CYS A 216 -25.91 -37.79 -66.17
N VAL A 217 -26.18 -38.90 -65.49
CA VAL A 217 -26.43 -38.93 -64.04
C VAL A 217 -25.23 -38.38 -63.26
N ALA A 218 -23.99 -38.77 -63.63
CA ALA A 218 -22.78 -38.29 -62.96
C ALA A 218 -22.60 -36.76 -62.99
N LEU A 219 -22.93 -36.09 -64.11
CA LEU A 219 -22.89 -34.63 -64.21
C LEU A 219 -24.00 -33.98 -63.35
N THR A 220 -25.15 -34.62 -63.26
CA THR A 220 -26.30 -34.13 -62.49
C THR A 220 -26.04 -34.26 -60.99
N ASP A 221 -25.53 -35.41 -60.56
CA ASP A 221 -25.12 -35.69 -59.18
C ASP A 221 -23.99 -34.76 -58.73
N ALA A 222 -22.98 -34.54 -59.59
CA ALA A 222 -21.89 -33.60 -59.29
C ALA A 222 -22.41 -32.17 -59.09
N LYS A 223 -23.30 -31.69 -59.96
CA LYS A 223 -23.94 -30.37 -59.80
C LYS A 223 -24.77 -30.29 -58.52
N GLN A 224 -25.52 -31.34 -58.20
CA GLN A 224 -26.29 -31.40 -56.97
C GLN A 224 -25.39 -31.35 -55.74
N LEU A 225 -24.33 -32.15 -55.68
CA LEU A 225 -23.36 -32.17 -54.57
C LEU A 225 -22.66 -30.82 -54.39
N SER A 226 -22.23 -30.19 -55.49
CA SER A 226 -21.62 -28.84 -55.48
C SER A 226 -22.61 -27.79 -54.95
N GLN A 227 -23.88 -27.86 -55.37
CA GLN A 227 -24.92 -26.94 -54.93
C GLN A 227 -25.32 -27.15 -53.46
N GLU A 228 -25.42 -28.40 -52.99
CA GLU A 228 -25.63 -28.73 -51.59
C GLU A 228 -24.48 -28.24 -50.70
N ALA A 229 -23.23 -28.40 -51.16
CA ALA A 229 -22.05 -27.88 -50.48
C ALA A 229 -22.11 -26.34 -50.39
N ALA A 230 -22.40 -25.66 -51.51
CA ALA A 230 -22.53 -24.21 -51.56
C ALA A 230 -23.60 -23.66 -50.61
N VAL A 231 -24.77 -24.32 -50.53
CA VAL A 231 -25.86 -23.93 -49.61
C VAL A 231 -25.42 -24.11 -48.15
N SER A 232 -24.77 -25.22 -47.82
CA SER A 232 -24.28 -25.52 -46.47
C SER A 232 -23.23 -24.50 -45.99
N LEU A 233 -22.47 -23.91 -46.93
CA LEU A 233 -21.43 -22.92 -46.63
C LEU A 233 -21.93 -21.48 -46.46
N GLN A 234 -23.19 -21.17 -46.79
CA GLN A 234 -23.72 -19.81 -46.62
C GLN A 234 -23.86 -19.41 -45.14
N LYS A 235 -24.28 -20.35 -44.29
CA LYS A 235 -24.44 -20.19 -42.83
C LYS A 235 -24.22 -21.52 -42.11
N PRO A 236 -22.98 -22.06 -42.10
CA PRO A 236 -22.71 -23.31 -41.41
C PRO A 236 -22.91 -23.13 -39.90
N LYS A 237 -23.58 -24.09 -39.27
CA LYS A 237 -23.87 -24.10 -37.82
C LYS A 237 -22.70 -24.64 -37.01
N SER A 238 -21.83 -25.42 -37.64
CA SER A 238 -20.68 -26.06 -36.99
C SER A 238 -19.49 -26.21 -37.93
N GLY A 239 -18.30 -26.47 -37.38
CA GLY A 239 -17.14 -26.82 -38.18
C GLY A 239 -17.31 -28.14 -38.95
N GLN A 240 -18.16 -29.05 -38.46
CA GLN A 240 -18.44 -30.32 -39.12
C GLN A 240 -19.20 -30.13 -40.43
N GLU A 241 -20.18 -29.20 -40.49
CA GLU A 241 -20.88 -28.87 -41.74
C GLU A 241 -19.94 -28.29 -42.82
N ILE A 242 -18.86 -27.61 -42.40
CA ILE A 242 -17.83 -27.09 -43.32
C ILE A 242 -16.98 -28.24 -43.88
N LEU A 243 -16.66 -29.24 -43.04
CA LEU A 243 -15.93 -30.43 -43.48
C LEU A 243 -16.78 -31.33 -44.39
N GLU A 244 -18.06 -31.50 -44.08
CA GLU A 244 -19.01 -32.22 -44.93
C GLU A 244 -19.17 -31.53 -46.30
N ALA A 245 -19.26 -30.20 -46.32
CA ALA A 245 -19.29 -29.44 -47.57
C ALA A 245 -17.98 -29.62 -48.39
N ARG A 246 -16.82 -29.73 -47.71
CA ARG A 246 -15.54 -30.03 -48.37
C ARG A 246 -15.54 -31.42 -48.99
N GLU A 247 -16.04 -32.43 -48.28
CA GLU A 247 -16.14 -33.79 -48.81
C GLU A 247 -17.10 -33.87 -50.00
N LYS A 248 -18.29 -33.24 -49.92
CA LYS A 248 -19.24 -33.15 -51.04
C LYS A 248 -18.63 -32.49 -52.27
N GLN A 249 -17.86 -31.42 -52.08
CA GLN A 249 -17.18 -30.73 -53.18
C GLN A 249 -16.10 -31.59 -53.83
N GLN A 250 -15.36 -32.38 -53.05
CA GLN A 250 -14.35 -33.32 -53.58
C GLN A 250 -15.00 -34.49 -54.33
N GLU A 251 -16.12 -35.00 -53.84
CA GLU A 251 -16.85 -36.07 -54.52
C GLU A 251 -17.48 -35.59 -55.84
N ALA A 252 -18.00 -34.35 -55.88
CA ALA A 252 -18.46 -33.72 -57.12
C ALA A 252 -17.34 -33.65 -58.17
N ILE A 253 -16.13 -33.22 -57.78
CA ILE A 253 -14.94 -33.20 -58.64
C ILE A 253 -14.61 -34.61 -59.15
N ARG A 254 -14.60 -35.61 -58.26
CA ARG A 254 -14.32 -37.01 -58.63
C ARG A 254 -15.32 -37.52 -59.67
N LEU A 255 -16.62 -37.26 -59.49
CA LEU A 255 -17.66 -37.66 -60.45
C LEU A 255 -17.42 -37.03 -61.83
N LEU A 256 -17.07 -35.75 -61.89
CA LEU A 256 -16.78 -35.05 -63.15
C LEU A 256 -15.52 -35.60 -63.85
N GLU A 257 -14.48 -35.97 -63.11
CA GLU A 257 -13.25 -36.57 -63.65
C GLU A 257 -13.49 -37.95 -64.30
N THR A 258 -14.54 -38.67 -63.88
CA THR A 258 -14.88 -39.97 -64.49
C THR A 258 -15.55 -39.88 -65.87
N ILE A 259 -16.02 -38.69 -66.26
CA ILE A 259 -16.73 -38.48 -67.54
C ILE A 259 -15.71 -38.51 -68.69
N PRO A 260 -15.84 -39.45 -69.63
CA PRO A 260 -14.85 -39.62 -70.69
C PRO A 260 -14.93 -38.53 -71.76
N PHE A 261 -13.81 -38.27 -72.45
CA PHE A 261 -13.71 -37.22 -73.48
C PHE A 261 -14.66 -37.38 -74.67
N TRP A 262 -15.16 -38.59 -74.90
CA TRP A 262 -16.10 -38.91 -75.98
C TRP A 262 -17.58 -38.76 -75.58
N SER A 263 -17.88 -38.34 -74.34
CA SER A 263 -19.26 -38.04 -73.91
C SER A 263 -19.76 -36.72 -74.53
N LEU A 264 -21.03 -36.68 -74.91
CA LEU A 264 -21.71 -35.45 -75.34
C LEU A 264 -21.73 -34.37 -74.24
N SER A 265 -21.69 -34.79 -72.97
CA SER A 265 -21.66 -33.90 -71.80
C SER A 265 -20.23 -33.51 -71.37
N TYR A 266 -19.19 -33.93 -72.11
CA TYR A 266 -17.80 -33.73 -71.68
C TYR A 266 -17.40 -32.25 -71.58
N GLN A 267 -17.78 -31.42 -72.54
CA GLN A 267 -17.43 -29.99 -72.51
C GLN A 267 -18.08 -29.26 -71.33
N GLU A 268 -19.33 -29.61 -71.02
CA GLU A 268 -20.04 -29.08 -69.85
C GLU A 268 -19.41 -29.58 -68.54
N ALA A 269 -19.04 -30.86 -68.47
CA ALA A 269 -18.33 -31.43 -67.33
C ALA A 269 -16.96 -30.77 -67.09
N GLN A 270 -16.20 -30.45 -68.16
CA GLN A 270 -14.91 -29.78 -68.05
C GLN A 270 -15.03 -28.32 -67.56
N ASN A 271 -16.07 -27.59 -68.01
CA ASN A 271 -16.35 -26.25 -67.50
C ASN A 271 -16.73 -26.30 -66.01
N GLN A 272 -17.63 -27.22 -65.63
CA GLN A 272 -18.04 -27.41 -64.25
C GLN A 272 -16.85 -27.83 -63.36
N LEU A 273 -15.99 -28.74 -63.85
CA LEU A 273 -14.79 -29.19 -63.13
C LEU A 273 -13.84 -28.03 -62.84
N LYS A 274 -13.67 -27.09 -63.77
CA LYS A 274 -12.86 -25.89 -63.55
C LYS A 274 -13.43 -25.02 -62.42
N ASP A 275 -14.74 -24.78 -62.42
CA ASP A 275 -15.39 -23.98 -61.39
C ASP A 275 -15.35 -24.69 -60.02
N ASP A 276 -15.65 -25.99 -59.99
CA ASP A 276 -15.66 -26.78 -58.76
C ASP A 276 -14.26 -26.95 -58.17
N SER A 277 -13.23 -27.12 -59.01
CA SER A 277 -11.84 -27.19 -58.55
C SER A 277 -11.36 -25.87 -57.95
N GLN A 278 -11.76 -24.73 -58.52
CA GLN A 278 -11.48 -23.41 -57.96
C GLN A 278 -12.19 -23.22 -56.61
N GLN A 279 -13.47 -23.62 -56.51
CA GLN A 279 -14.21 -23.56 -55.25
C GLN A 279 -13.62 -24.47 -54.18
N ALA A 280 -13.19 -25.68 -54.54
CA ALA A 280 -12.53 -26.61 -53.62
C ALA A 280 -11.21 -26.05 -53.08
N GLN A 281 -10.41 -25.38 -53.92
CA GLN A 281 -9.18 -24.72 -53.47
C GLN A 281 -9.46 -23.59 -52.46
N LEU A 282 -10.47 -22.76 -52.72
CA LEU A 282 -10.88 -21.69 -51.80
C LEU A 282 -11.42 -22.25 -50.48
N LEU A 283 -12.18 -23.35 -50.54
CA LEU A 283 -12.70 -24.04 -49.36
C LEU A 283 -11.58 -24.70 -48.54
N GLU A 284 -10.56 -25.27 -49.19
CA GLU A 284 -9.37 -25.80 -48.52
C GLU A 284 -8.60 -24.71 -47.77
N GLN A 285 -8.39 -23.56 -48.42
CA GLN A 285 -7.75 -22.39 -47.80
C GLN A 285 -8.56 -21.90 -46.60
N LEU A 286 -9.89 -21.83 -46.73
CA LEU A 286 -10.79 -21.49 -45.63
C LEU A 286 -10.60 -22.45 -44.45
N VAL A 287 -10.73 -23.77 -44.68
CA VAL A 287 -10.61 -24.78 -43.61
C VAL A 287 -9.25 -24.71 -42.93
N THR A 288 -8.16 -24.52 -43.70
CA THR A 288 -6.81 -24.34 -43.15
C THR A 288 -6.72 -23.10 -42.27
N GLY A 289 -7.29 -21.96 -42.71
CA GLY A 289 -7.35 -20.73 -41.93
C GLY A 289 -8.17 -20.88 -40.65
N LEU A 290 -9.32 -21.54 -40.73
CA LEU A 290 -10.18 -21.82 -39.57
C LEU A 290 -9.50 -22.74 -38.55
N SER A 291 -8.80 -23.78 -39.03
CA SER A 291 -8.02 -24.70 -38.20
C SER A 291 -6.89 -23.97 -37.47
N LYS A 292 -6.11 -23.13 -38.18
CA LYS A 292 -5.07 -22.31 -37.54
C LYS A 292 -5.64 -21.37 -36.49
N GLY A 293 -6.76 -20.71 -36.77
CA GLY A 293 -7.45 -19.84 -35.81
C GLY A 293 -7.94 -20.61 -34.58
N SER A 294 -8.48 -21.82 -34.76
CA SER A 294 -8.90 -22.71 -33.68
C SER A 294 -7.73 -23.13 -32.78
N THR A 295 -6.62 -23.56 -33.37
CA THR A 295 -5.39 -23.90 -32.64
C THR A 295 -4.83 -22.70 -31.89
N ALA A 296 -4.83 -21.51 -32.51
CA ALA A 296 -4.41 -20.28 -31.85
C ALA A 296 -5.30 -19.96 -30.65
N ALA A 297 -6.62 -20.10 -30.77
CA ALA A 297 -7.56 -19.91 -29.68
C ALA A 297 -7.31 -20.90 -28.54
N GLN A 298 -7.12 -22.18 -28.84
CA GLN A 298 -6.84 -23.22 -27.84
C GLN A 298 -5.53 -22.93 -27.10
N ARG A 299 -4.44 -22.62 -27.81
CA ARG A 299 -3.14 -22.30 -27.21
C ARG A 299 -3.18 -21.00 -26.40
N SER A 300 -4.11 -20.10 -26.67
CA SER A 300 -4.30 -18.84 -25.91
C SER A 300 -4.95 -19.05 -24.54
N GLN A 301 -5.53 -20.22 -24.28
CA GLN A 301 -6.24 -20.49 -23.03
C GLN A 301 -5.26 -20.64 -21.86
N ASN A 302 -5.77 -20.47 -20.64
CA ASN A 302 -5.04 -20.70 -19.39
C ASN A 302 -3.69 -19.96 -19.29
N PRO A 303 -3.67 -18.61 -19.40
CA PRO A 303 -2.47 -17.84 -19.08
C PRO A 303 -2.03 -18.07 -17.62
N PRO A 304 -0.75 -17.83 -17.25
CA PRO A 304 0.24 -17.07 -18.00
C PRO A 304 1.01 -17.86 -19.05
N HIS A 305 1.35 -17.20 -20.16
CA HIS A 305 2.24 -17.71 -21.20
C HIS A 305 3.44 -16.79 -21.36
N SER A 306 4.58 -17.36 -21.75
CA SER A 306 5.81 -16.63 -22.02
C SER A 306 5.69 -15.72 -23.24
N VAL A 307 6.64 -14.79 -23.38
CA VAL A 307 6.76 -13.93 -24.57
C VAL A 307 6.90 -14.76 -25.85
N ALA A 308 7.60 -15.90 -25.80
CA ALA A 308 7.78 -16.79 -26.93
C ALA A 308 6.46 -17.46 -27.33
N GLU A 309 5.74 -18.04 -26.36
CA GLU A 309 4.45 -18.69 -26.61
C GLU A 309 3.40 -17.70 -27.13
N TRP A 310 3.31 -16.50 -26.55
CA TRP A 310 2.44 -15.45 -27.09
C TRP A 310 2.83 -15.00 -28.50
N GLY A 311 4.13 -15.00 -28.82
CA GLY A 311 4.66 -14.72 -30.15
C GLY A 311 4.21 -15.77 -31.18
N GLU A 312 4.27 -17.06 -30.82
CA GLU A 312 3.78 -18.14 -31.67
C GLU A 312 2.26 -18.04 -31.91
N ILE A 313 1.49 -17.77 -30.85
CA ILE A 313 0.04 -17.58 -30.94
C ILE A 313 -0.30 -16.38 -31.83
N GLN A 314 0.41 -15.26 -31.66
CA GLN A 314 0.28 -14.08 -32.52
C GLN A 314 0.51 -14.44 -33.99
N GLN A 315 1.53 -15.23 -34.27
CA GLN A 315 1.86 -15.68 -35.62
C GLN A 315 0.77 -16.58 -36.21
N MET A 316 0.23 -17.52 -35.42
CA MET A 316 -0.88 -18.37 -35.87
C MET A 316 -2.14 -17.56 -36.23
N TRP A 317 -2.47 -16.52 -35.45
CA TRP A 317 -3.58 -15.62 -35.79
C TRP A 317 -3.33 -14.84 -37.09
N ARG A 318 -2.10 -14.33 -37.31
CA ARG A 318 -1.74 -13.66 -38.56
C ARG A 318 -1.85 -14.58 -39.76
N GLU A 319 -1.33 -15.80 -39.65
CA GLU A 319 -1.41 -16.81 -40.71
C GLU A 319 -2.86 -17.21 -41.00
N ALA A 320 -3.69 -17.39 -39.96
CA ALA A 320 -5.12 -17.65 -40.12
C ALA A 320 -5.81 -16.51 -40.91
N ILE A 321 -5.53 -15.25 -40.58
CA ILE A 321 -6.07 -14.09 -41.31
C ILE A 321 -5.55 -14.08 -42.76
N ALA A 322 -4.26 -14.30 -42.98
CA ALA A 322 -3.64 -14.27 -44.30
C ALA A 322 -4.17 -15.37 -45.24
N LEU A 323 -4.63 -16.50 -44.70
CA LEU A 323 -5.29 -17.56 -45.48
C LEU A 323 -6.72 -17.20 -45.88
N LEU A 324 -7.41 -16.35 -45.11
CA LEU A 324 -8.80 -15.96 -45.37
C LEU A 324 -8.94 -14.68 -46.20
N GLU A 325 -7.95 -13.79 -46.15
CA GLU A 325 -7.98 -12.47 -46.79
C GLU A 325 -8.05 -12.48 -48.33
N PRO A 326 -7.40 -13.42 -49.05
CA PRO A 326 -7.47 -13.50 -50.52
C PRO A 326 -8.78 -14.05 -51.08
N VAL A 327 -9.72 -14.51 -50.24
CA VAL A 327 -10.98 -15.12 -50.71
C VAL A 327 -11.80 -14.10 -51.52
N PRO A 328 -12.13 -14.38 -52.80
CA PRO A 328 -12.76 -13.41 -53.68
C PRO A 328 -14.25 -13.22 -53.36
N ARG A 329 -14.78 -12.03 -53.67
CA ARG A 329 -16.17 -11.61 -53.33
C ARG A 329 -17.26 -12.48 -53.95
N ASN A 330 -16.99 -13.12 -55.08
CA ASN A 330 -17.91 -14.01 -55.78
C ASN A 330 -17.87 -15.47 -55.24
N SER A 331 -17.03 -15.76 -54.24
CA SER A 331 -16.94 -17.08 -53.63
C SER A 331 -18.10 -17.33 -52.66
N THR A 332 -18.61 -18.57 -52.64
CA THR A 332 -19.66 -19.03 -51.70
C THR A 332 -19.23 -18.92 -50.24
N VAL A 333 -17.93 -18.99 -49.95
CA VAL A 333 -17.37 -18.90 -48.59
C VAL A 333 -16.97 -17.49 -48.16
N TYR A 334 -17.14 -16.49 -49.03
CA TYR A 334 -16.67 -15.12 -48.77
C TYR A 334 -17.26 -14.52 -47.49
N GLN A 335 -18.57 -14.66 -47.27
CA GLN A 335 -19.23 -14.08 -46.09
C GLN A 335 -18.67 -14.66 -44.79
N LEU A 336 -18.48 -15.98 -44.74
CA LEU A 336 -17.90 -16.66 -43.59
C LEU A 336 -16.44 -16.25 -43.36
N ALA A 337 -15.64 -16.17 -44.43
CA ALA A 337 -14.25 -15.70 -44.35
C ALA A 337 -14.17 -14.28 -43.77
N GLN A 338 -15.01 -13.35 -44.25
CA GLN A 338 -15.03 -11.97 -43.75
C GLN A 338 -15.47 -11.88 -42.28
N GLN A 339 -16.47 -12.66 -41.86
CA GLN A 339 -16.86 -12.74 -40.45
C GLN A 339 -15.71 -13.22 -39.58
N LYS A 340 -15.01 -14.28 -40.01
CA LYS A 340 -13.89 -14.86 -39.26
C LYS A 340 -12.67 -13.96 -39.23
N ILE A 341 -12.36 -13.23 -40.31
CA ILE A 341 -11.31 -12.20 -40.30
C ILE A 341 -11.59 -11.13 -39.24
N LYS A 342 -12.85 -10.67 -39.11
CA LYS A 342 -13.22 -9.68 -38.09
C LYS A 342 -12.96 -10.22 -36.68
N GLU A 343 -13.39 -11.45 -36.40
CA GLU A 343 -13.14 -12.14 -35.13
C GLU A 343 -11.63 -12.31 -34.86
N TYR A 344 -10.87 -12.79 -35.84
CA TYR A 344 -9.45 -13.08 -35.70
C TYR A 344 -8.61 -11.83 -35.52
N ARG A 345 -8.98 -10.70 -36.15
CA ARG A 345 -8.34 -9.40 -35.92
C ARG A 345 -8.55 -8.92 -34.48
N ALA A 346 -9.75 -9.12 -33.91
CA ALA A 346 -10.02 -8.81 -32.51
C ALA A 346 -9.18 -9.70 -31.56
N ASN A 347 -9.11 -10.99 -31.84
CA ASN A 347 -8.28 -11.92 -31.08
C ASN A 347 -6.79 -11.55 -31.16
N LEU A 348 -6.27 -11.27 -32.36
CA LEU A 348 -4.89 -10.82 -32.56
C LEU A 348 -4.59 -9.54 -31.77
N ALA A 349 -5.51 -8.57 -31.73
CA ALA A 349 -5.36 -7.36 -30.93
C ALA A 349 -5.26 -7.68 -29.43
N ALA A 350 -6.08 -8.59 -28.92
CA ALA A 350 -6.01 -9.05 -27.53
C ALA A 350 -4.68 -9.76 -27.22
N ILE A 351 -4.18 -10.62 -28.14
CA ILE A 351 -2.87 -11.27 -28.00
C ILE A 351 -1.73 -10.27 -28.02
N ASN A 352 -1.78 -9.25 -28.88
CA ASN A 352 -0.77 -8.18 -28.91
C ASN A 352 -0.70 -7.44 -27.58
N TRP A 353 -1.85 -7.12 -26.99
CA TRP A 353 -1.92 -6.48 -25.69
C TRP A 353 -1.32 -7.36 -24.59
N ARG A 354 -1.65 -8.66 -24.57
CA ARG A 354 -1.08 -9.64 -23.61
C ARG A 354 0.43 -9.78 -23.75
N LEU A 355 0.93 -9.90 -24.97
CA LEU A 355 2.35 -9.99 -25.28
C LEU A 355 3.13 -8.76 -24.77
N ASN A 356 2.58 -7.57 -24.97
CA ASN A 356 3.19 -6.34 -24.45
C ASN A 356 3.12 -6.26 -22.92
N GLY A 357 2.01 -6.68 -22.32
CA GLY A 357 1.88 -6.81 -20.87
C GLY A 357 2.91 -7.77 -20.27
N GLU A 358 3.13 -8.92 -20.90
CA GLU A 358 4.13 -9.90 -20.47
C GLU A 358 5.55 -9.34 -20.54
N ARG A 359 5.92 -8.70 -21.66
CA ARG A 359 7.23 -8.03 -21.80
C ARG A 359 7.44 -6.96 -20.73
N LYS A 360 6.41 -6.15 -20.48
CA LYS A 360 6.48 -5.09 -19.48
C LYS A 360 6.62 -5.66 -18.08
N ALA A 361 5.91 -6.74 -17.76
CA ALA A 361 5.99 -7.41 -16.48
C ALA A 361 7.39 -8.00 -16.22
N LEU A 362 8.04 -8.56 -17.24
CA LEU A 362 9.43 -9.01 -17.15
C LEU A 362 10.40 -7.84 -16.92
N GLN A 363 10.25 -6.73 -17.65
CA GLN A 363 11.05 -5.52 -17.42
C GLN A 363 10.85 -4.96 -16.01
N ASP A 364 9.61 -4.97 -15.50
CA ASP A 364 9.29 -4.52 -14.15
C ASP A 364 9.89 -5.42 -13.07
N LEU A 365 9.91 -6.73 -13.32
CA LEU A 365 10.58 -7.70 -12.47
C LEU A 365 12.09 -7.46 -12.42
N ASP A 366 12.74 -7.21 -13.56
CA ASP A 366 14.17 -6.89 -13.61
C ASP A 366 14.47 -5.56 -12.89
N ALA A 367 13.65 -4.52 -13.13
CA ALA A 367 13.78 -3.26 -12.41
C ALA A 367 13.55 -3.42 -10.89
N ALA A 368 12.66 -4.32 -10.48
CA ALA A 368 12.46 -4.66 -9.07
C ALA A 368 13.68 -5.38 -8.49
N LYS A 369 14.28 -6.32 -9.22
CA LYS A 369 15.53 -7.01 -8.82
C LYS A 369 16.68 -6.03 -8.64
N GLU A 370 16.84 -5.05 -9.52
CA GLU A 370 17.85 -4.00 -9.35
C GLU A 370 17.54 -3.09 -8.14
N ALA A 371 16.28 -2.73 -7.93
CA ALA A 371 15.88 -1.96 -6.75
C ALA A 371 16.16 -2.72 -5.43
N LEU A 372 15.97 -4.05 -5.42
CA LEU A 372 16.35 -4.91 -4.29
C LEU A 372 17.85 -4.84 -4.00
N LYS A 373 18.71 -4.97 -5.02
CA LYS A 373 20.17 -4.88 -4.87
C LYS A 373 20.59 -3.53 -4.28
N VAL A 374 19.98 -2.44 -4.74
CA VAL A 374 20.23 -1.10 -4.18
C VAL A 374 19.82 -1.03 -2.70
N ALA A 375 18.68 -1.60 -2.33
CA ALA A 375 18.22 -1.62 -0.95
C ALA A 375 19.18 -2.42 -0.05
N GLU A 376 19.67 -3.58 -0.52
CA GLU A 376 20.65 -4.40 0.19
C GLU A 376 21.99 -3.68 0.36
N ALA A 377 22.51 -3.06 -0.70
CA ALA A 377 23.76 -2.32 -0.65
C ALA A 377 23.67 -1.16 0.36
N ARG A 378 22.57 -0.38 0.32
CA ARG A 378 22.32 0.69 1.29
C ARG A 378 22.22 0.17 2.71
N GLN A 379 21.56 -0.97 2.92
CA GLN A 379 21.47 -1.60 4.24
C GLN A 379 22.85 -2.02 4.77
N GLY A 380 23.71 -2.55 3.90
CA GLY A 380 25.06 -3.00 4.29
C GLY A 380 25.99 -1.88 4.78
N VAL A 381 25.74 -0.63 4.38
CA VAL A 381 26.58 0.53 4.74
C VAL A 381 25.89 1.51 5.70
N ALA A 382 24.63 1.29 6.06
CA ALA A 382 23.86 2.21 6.88
C ALA A 382 24.34 2.24 8.34
N GLN A 383 24.58 3.45 8.87
CA GLN A 383 25.04 3.63 10.25
C GLN A 383 24.14 4.58 11.04
N SER A 384 23.61 5.61 10.38
CA SER A 384 22.88 6.71 11.01
C SER A 384 21.38 6.68 10.70
N LEU A 385 20.60 7.45 11.45
CA LEU A 385 19.15 7.60 11.19
C LEU A 385 18.83 8.06 9.75
N PRO A 386 19.50 9.08 9.17
CA PRO A 386 19.35 9.40 7.75
C PRO A 386 19.56 8.21 6.81
N ASP A 387 20.60 7.40 7.06
CA ASP A 387 20.88 6.22 6.24
C ASP A 387 19.75 5.19 6.35
N TRP A 388 19.30 4.89 7.58
CA TRP A 388 18.23 3.92 7.79
C TRP A 388 16.86 4.37 7.25
N ARG A 389 16.60 5.68 7.18
CA ARG A 389 15.44 6.21 6.43
C ARG A 389 15.57 5.95 4.94
N LEU A 390 16.76 6.15 4.38
CA LEU A 390 17.02 5.85 2.97
C LEU A 390 16.91 4.34 2.68
N VAL A 391 17.36 3.48 3.59
CA VAL A 391 17.21 2.03 3.48
C VAL A 391 15.74 1.62 3.47
N GLU A 392 14.92 2.12 4.41
CA GLU A 392 13.48 1.85 4.45
C GLU A 392 12.81 2.26 3.13
N THR A 393 13.05 3.49 2.65
CA THR A 393 12.46 3.96 1.39
C THR A 393 12.89 3.13 0.18
N SER A 394 14.15 2.68 0.14
CA SER A 394 14.62 1.75 -0.91
C SER A 394 13.90 0.42 -0.88
N TRP A 395 13.75 -0.19 0.30
CA TRP A 395 13.01 -1.43 0.45
C TRP A 395 11.54 -1.26 0.06
N ASP A 396 10.88 -0.19 0.51
CA ASP A 396 9.49 0.08 0.17
C ASP A 396 9.31 0.27 -1.35
N MET A 397 10.23 0.98 -2.01
CA MET A 397 10.22 1.13 -3.47
C MET A 397 10.36 -0.22 -4.18
N ALA A 398 11.32 -1.06 -3.76
CA ALA A 398 11.51 -2.39 -4.34
C ALA A 398 10.29 -3.29 -4.13
N MET A 399 9.69 -3.26 -2.93
CA MET A 399 8.48 -4.01 -2.61
C MET A 399 7.28 -3.55 -3.42
N ASN A 400 7.12 -2.24 -3.62
CA ASN A 400 6.03 -1.71 -4.43
C ASN A 400 6.18 -2.07 -5.91
N ARG A 401 7.41 -2.11 -6.45
CA ARG A 401 7.67 -2.61 -7.80
C ARG A 401 7.27 -4.08 -7.95
N LEU A 402 7.67 -4.95 -7.02
CA LEU A 402 7.25 -6.37 -7.04
C LEU A 402 5.74 -6.54 -6.93
N LYS A 403 5.07 -5.76 -6.06
CA LYS A 403 3.62 -5.78 -5.89
C LYS A 403 2.87 -5.28 -7.12
N GLY A 404 3.48 -4.36 -7.88
CA GLY A 404 2.92 -3.80 -9.11
C GLY A 404 2.94 -4.75 -10.30
N ILE A 405 3.65 -5.88 -10.22
CA ILE A 405 3.70 -6.87 -11.31
C ILE A 405 2.31 -7.49 -11.52
N PRO A 406 1.69 -7.36 -12.72
CA PRO A 406 0.32 -7.81 -12.96
C PRO A 406 0.12 -9.31 -12.76
N VAL A 407 -1.07 -9.68 -12.26
CA VAL A 407 -1.52 -11.08 -12.25
C VAL A 407 -1.75 -11.59 -13.68
N GLY A 408 -1.59 -12.89 -13.89
CA GLY A 408 -1.73 -13.52 -15.21
C GLY A 408 -0.53 -13.35 -16.14
N THR A 409 0.61 -12.90 -15.61
CA THR A 409 1.93 -12.86 -16.28
C THR A 409 2.85 -13.93 -15.70
N THR A 410 3.87 -14.36 -16.44
CA THR A 410 4.80 -15.39 -15.92
C THR A 410 5.66 -14.84 -14.79
N ALA A 411 6.00 -13.54 -14.84
CA ALA A 411 6.77 -12.83 -13.83
C ALA A 411 6.12 -12.81 -12.43
N ARG A 412 4.81 -13.04 -12.34
CA ARG A 412 4.06 -12.91 -11.09
C ARG A 412 4.49 -13.91 -10.02
N ALA A 413 4.76 -15.16 -10.39
CA ALA A 413 5.13 -16.21 -9.44
C ALA A 413 6.48 -15.90 -8.76
N GLU A 414 7.48 -15.53 -9.55
CA GLU A 414 8.80 -15.13 -9.03
C GLU A 414 8.67 -13.87 -8.15
N ALA A 415 7.87 -12.89 -8.57
CA ALA A 415 7.62 -11.69 -7.78
C ALA A 415 7.03 -12.00 -6.39
N GLN A 416 6.08 -12.95 -6.31
CA GLN A 416 5.50 -13.38 -5.03
C GLN A 416 6.51 -14.06 -4.11
N GLN A 417 7.37 -14.93 -4.67
CA GLN A 417 8.45 -15.56 -3.92
C GLN A 417 9.42 -14.52 -3.36
N MET A 418 9.80 -13.53 -4.17
CA MET A 418 10.66 -12.43 -3.71
C MET A 418 10.00 -11.59 -2.63
N ILE A 419 8.71 -11.23 -2.77
CA ILE A 419 7.99 -10.51 -1.71
C ILE A 419 8.09 -11.29 -0.39
N ALA A 420 7.81 -12.59 -0.40
CA ALA A 420 7.90 -13.42 0.80
C ALA A 420 9.32 -13.43 1.40
N ALA A 421 10.34 -13.56 0.55
CA ALA A 421 11.75 -13.60 0.98
C ALA A 421 12.25 -12.26 1.56
N TYR A 422 11.76 -11.13 1.06
CA TYR A 422 12.28 -9.80 1.39
C TYR A 422 11.46 -9.03 2.43
N LEU A 423 10.23 -9.46 2.72
CA LEU A 423 9.41 -8.89 3.81
C LEU A 423 10.15 -8.79 5.16
N PRO A 424 10.89 -9.81 5.62
CA PRO A 424 11.66 -9.71 6.86
C PRO A 424 12.77 -8.65 6.83
N LYS A 425 13.40 -8.43 5.67
CA LYS A 425 14.46 -7.42 5.53
C LYS A 425 13.90 -6.00 5.63
N LEU A 426 12.74 -5.74 5.00
CA LEU A 426 12.03 -4.47 5.17
C LEU A 426 11.63 -4.23 6.64
N ALA A 427 11.10 -5.25 7.32
CA ALA A 427 10.76 -5.15 8.74
C ALA A 427 12.00 -4.82 9.60
N ASN A 428 13.13 -5.49 9.34
CA ASN A 428 14.38 -5.20 10.03
C ASN A 428 14.86 -3.75 9.80
N ALA A 429 14.81 -3.25 8.56
CA ALA A 429 15.17 -1.87 8.24
C ALA A 429 14.31 -0.85 9.02
N ARG A 430 12.99 -1.10 9.12
CA ARG A 430 12.07 -0.27 9.90
C ARG A 430 12.41 -0.27 11.39
N ASP A 431 12.68 -1.45 11.94
CA ASP A 431 13.08 -1.59 13.34
C ASP A 431 14.39 -0.87 13.63
N ARG A 432 15.39 -1.00 12.74
CA ARG A 432 16.67 -0.29 12.86
C ARG A 432 16.48 1.22 12.83
N LYS A 433 15.72 1.75 11.86
CA LYS A 433 15.36 3.18 11.80
C LYS A 433 14.72 3.66 13.10
N ASN A 434 13.75 2.90 13.63
CA ASN A 434 13.04 3.27 14.85
C ASN A 434 13.97 3.27 16.07
N ARG A 435 14.89 2.30 16.17
CA ARG A 435 15.91 2.27 17.23
C ARG A 435 16.83 3.48 17.16
N GLU A 436 17.32 3.88 15.98
CA GLU A 436 18.13 5.09 15.82
C GLU A 436 17.35 6.36 16.18
N GLN A 437 16.07 6.44 15.81
CA GLN A 437 15.22 7.58 16.13
C GLN A 437 15.03 7.73 17.64
N MET A 438 14.73 6.62 18.34
CA MET A 438 14.60 6.62 19.79
C MET A 438 15.92 7.00 20.48
N ALA A 439 17.05 6.47 20.00
CA ALA A 439 18.37 6.79 20.52
C ALA A 439 18.67 8.30 20.44
N ILE A 440 18.42 8.92 19.29
CA ILE A 440 18.62 10.36 19.10
C ILE A 440 17.69 11.18 19.98
N ASN A 441 16.42 10.78 20.12
CA ASN A 441 15.46 11.49 20.97
C ASN A 441 15.87 11.45 22.45
N ASN A 442 16.22 10.27 22.95
CA ASN A 442 16.69 10.08 24.32
C ASN A 442 17.98 10.85 24.58
N TYR A 443 18.92 10.85 23.63
CA TYR A 443 20.17 11.62 23.73
C TYR A 443 19.89 13.12 23.84
N LYS A 444 19.03 13.67 22.98
CA LYS A 444 18.62 15.09 23.03
C LYS A 444 17.90 15.43 24.34
N MET A 445 17.01 14.56 24.81
CA MET A 445 16.30 14.75 26.07
C MET A 445 17.27 14.78 27.26
N ALA A 446 18.23 13.86 27.29
CA ALA A 446 19.27 13.84 28.30
C ALA A 446 20.10 15.12 28.33
N GLN A 447 20.51 15.63 27.16
CA GLN A 447 21.24 16.89 27.07
C GLN A 447 20.42 18.11 27.54
N ASN A 448 19.11 18.14 27.22
CA ASN A 448 18.22 19.21 27.69
C ASN A 448 18.07 19.17 29.21
N LEU A 449 17.85 17.99 29.78
CA LEU A 449 17.74 17.81 31.22
C LEU A 449 19.04 18.19 31.93
N ALA A 450 20.19 17.82 31.39
CA ALA A 450 21.49 18.22 31.92
C ALA A 450 21.70 19.75 31.90
N ARG A 451 21.27 20.43 30.83
CA ARG A 451 21.28 21.91 30.78
C ARG A 451 20.34 22.52 31.82
N ASN A 452 19.15 21.98 31.98
CA ASN A 452 18.20 22.44 33.01
C ASN A 452 18.72 22.19 34.43
N ALA A 453 19.42 21.08 34.66
CA ALA A 453 20.07 20.79 35.92
C ALA A 453 21.11 21.87 36.27
N LYS A 454 21.98 22.23 35.31
CA LYS A 454 22.96 23.32 35.48
C LYS A 454 22.30 24.67 35.74
N ASN A 455 21.19 24.98 35.07
CA ASN A 455 20.47 26.24 35.30
C ASN A 455 19.83 26.29 36.69
N THR A 456 19.18 25.20 37.12
CA THR A 456 18.55 25.11 38.45
C THR A 456 19.58 25.08 39.58
N GLU A 457 20.77 24.53 39.32
CA GLU A 457 21.92 24.59 40.22
C GLU A 457 22.35 26.04 40.48
N GLN A 458 22.46 26.86 39.42
CA GLN A 458 22.77 28.29 39.57
C GLN A 458 21.72 29.07 40.37
N LEU A 459 20.48 28.59 40.40
CA LEU A 459 19.38 29.17 41.16
C LEU A 459 19.23 28.58 42.57
N ASN A 460 20.15 27.72 43.03
CA ASN A 460 20.09 26.99 44.30
C ASN A 460 18.82 26.13 44.48
N GLN A 461 18.18 25.71 43.39
CA GLN A 461 16.97 24.86 43.40
C GLN A 461 17.34 23.37 43.43
N TRP A 462 18.02 22.94 44.48
CA TRP A 462 18.69 21.63 44.55
C TRP A 462 17.77 20.41 44.34
N THR A 463 16.50 20.48 44.75
CA THR A 463 15.52 19.41 44.50
C THR A 463 15.29 19.21 43.01
N LEU A 464 15.13 20.30 42.26
CA LEU A 464 14.95 20.27 40.81
C LEU A 464 16.25 19.89 40.08
N THR A 465 17.40 20.34 40.58
CA THR A 465 18.72 19.95 40.05
C THR A 465 18.92 18.44 40.10
N VAL A 466 18.68 17.82 41.26
CA VAL A 466 18.78 16.35 41.44
C VAL A 466 17.82 15.61 40.52
N LEU A 467 16.56 16.07 40.44
CA LEU A 467 15.56 15.46 39.56
C LEU A 467 16.00 15.50 38.08
N ASN A 468 16.48 16.65 37.62
CA ASN A 468 16.93 16.83 36.25
C ASN A 468 18.15 15.95 35.93
N TRP A 469 19.15 15.88 36.82
CA TRP A 469 20.30 15.00 36.62
C TRP A 469 19.93 13.52 36.61
N ARG A 470 19.06 13.06 37.53
CA ARG A 470 18.54 11.69 37.53
C ARG A 470 17.84 11.35 36.22
N ASN A 471 16.93 12.20 35.77
CA ASN A 471 16.20 12.00 34.52
C ASN A 471 17.14 12.02 33.30
N ALA A 472 18.18 12.86 33.30
CA ALA A 472 19.18 12.89 32.24
C ALA A 472 19.90 11.54 32.11
N ILE A 473 20.35 10.97 33.25
CA ILE A 473 21.00 9.66 33.32
C ILE A 473 20.06 8.55 32.82
N VAL A 474 18.80 8.54 33.28
CA VAL A 474 17.80 7.55 32.84
C VAL A 474 17.60 7.60 31.32
N ASN A 475 17.57 8.79 30.72
CA ASN A 475 17.44 8.92 29.27
C ASN A 475 18.69 8.39 28.54
N LEU A 476 19.91 8.63 29.05
CA LEU A 476 21.13 8.04 28.48
C LEU A 476 21.11 6.51 28.55
N GLN A 477 20.65 5.93 29.66
CA GLN A 477 20.58 4.47 29.85
C GLN A 477 19.58 3.79 28.91
N LYS A 478 18.56 4.50 28.45
CA LYS A 478 17.57 3.98 27.48
C LYS A 478 18.10 3.92 26.04
N ILE A 479 19.30 4.42 25.77
CA ILE A 479 19.88 4.41 24.42
C ILE A 479 20.40 3.00 24.09
N PRO A 480 19.87 2.33 23.05
CA PRO A 480 20.28 0.97 22.72
C PRO A 480 21.73 0.90 22.21
N ARG A 481 22.42 -0.19 22.55
CA ARG A 481 23.75 -0.52 21.99
C ARG A 481 23.69 -0.66 20.47
N GLY A 482 24.78 -0.26 19.82
CA GLY A 482 24.91 -0.33 18.36
C GLY A 482 24.06 0.68 17.60
N THR A 483 23.60 1.74 18.26
CA THR A 483 23.04 2.94 17.62
C THR A 483 24.14 3.97 17.42
N PHE A 484 23.95 4.87 16.46
CA PHE A 484 24.99 5.82 16.05
C PHE A 484 25.47 6.73 17.19
N VAL A 485 24.58 7.09 18.11
CA VAL A 485 24.85 8.00 19.22
C VAL A 485 25.27 7.29 20.52
N TYR A 486 25.38 5.97 20.53
CA TYR A 486 25.61 5.19 21.76
C TYR A 486 26.92 5.57 22.44
N ASN A 487 28.03 5.65 21.70
CA ASN A 487 29.35 5.93 22.28
C ASN A 487 29.43 7.35 22.85
N GLN A 488 28.80 8.32 22.17
CA GLN A 488 28.69 9.70 22.67
C GLN A 488 27.81 9.77 23.92
N ALA A 489 26.75 8.96 24.00
CA ALA A 489 25.91 8.88 25.19
C ALA A 489 26.64 8.23 26.37
N ASP A 490 27.37 7.15 26.13
CA ASP A 490 28.10 6.39 27.14
C ASP A 490 29.21 7.24 27.80
N SER A 491 29.93 8.05 27.00
CA SER A 491 30.97 8.94 27.51
C SER A 491 30.45 10.03 28.47
N LEU A 492 29.18 10.44 28.32
CA LEU A 492 28.55 11.43 29.20
C LEU A 492 28.09 10.84 30.54
N LEU A 493 27.90 9.52 30.62
CA LEU A 493 27.25 8.87 31.76
C LEU A 493 28.00 9.09 33.08
N ASN A 494 29.32 8.95 33.07
CA ASN A 494 30.13 9.16 34.27
C ASN A 494 30.12 10.63 34.73
N SER A 495 30.19 11.57 33.78
CA SER A 495 30.10 12.99 34.09
C SER A 495 28.76 13.35 34.74
N TYR A 496 27.66 12.80 34.21
CA TYR A 496 26.32 13.09 34.75
C TYR A 496 26.10 12.45 36.12
N LYS A 497 26.64 11.24 36.34
CA LYS A 497 26.61 10.57 37.66
C LYS A 497 27.35 11.38 38.72
N GLU A 498 28.51 11.95 38.38
CA GLU A 498 29.25 12.79 39.32
C GLU A 498 28.49 14.10 39.61
N ALA A 499 27.95 14.76 38.57
CA ALA A 499 27.14 15.96 38.77
C ALA A 499 25.89 15.71 39.63
N LEU A 500 25.24 14.56 39.46
CA LEU A 500 24.14 14.12 40.33
C LEU A 500 24.60 13.98 41.78
N ARG A 501 25.72 13.28 42.01
CA ARG A 501 26.28 13.08 43.36
C ARG A 501 26.54 14.41 44.07
N GLN A 502 27.12 15.37 43.36
CA GLN A 502 27.36 16.71 43.90
C GLN A 502 26.05 17.43 44.24
N ALA A 503 25.05 17.37 43.36
CA ALA A 503 23.73 17.94 43.61
C ALA A 503 23.00 17.32 44.81
N GLU A 504 23.14 16.00 45.01
CA GLU A 504 22.55 15.29 46.16
C GLU A 504 23.18 15.73 47.50
N ILE A 505 24.50 15.93 47.53
CA ILE A 505 25.22 16.48 48.69
C ILE A 505 24.70 17.89 49.01
N LYS A 506 24.55 18.74 47.99
CA LYS A 506 24.06 20.12 48.15
C LYS A 506 22.58 20.17 48.60
N LEU A 507 21.74 19.28 48.07
CA LEU A 507 20.36 19.13 48.51
C LEU A 507 20.28 18.72 49.99
N SER A 508 21.10 17.76 50.42
CA SER A 508 21.17 17.34 51.82
C SER A 508 21.51 18.53 52.73
N TYR A 509 22.51 19.32 52.35
CA TYR A 509 22.88 20.53 53.09
C TYR A 509 21.76 21.58 53.13
N ALA A 510 21.11 21.85 51.99
CA ALA A 510 19.98 22.78 51.93
C ALA A 510 18.81 22.36 52.85
N ASN A 511 18.55 21.05 52.96
CA ASN A 511 17.52 20.52 53.86
C ASN A 511 17.88 20.71 55.34
N LEU A 512 19.16 20.56 55.71
CA LEU A 512 19.64 20.84 57.07
C LEU A 512 19.44 22.30 57.44
N LEU A 513 19.80 23.23 56.55
CA LEU A 513 19.59 24.67 56.77
C LEU A 513 18.10 25.02 56.88
N GLN A 514 17.24 24.38 56.08
CA GLN A 514 15.81 24.60 56.16
C GLN A 514 15.23 24.11 57.49
N LYS A 515 15.70 22.96 57.99
CA LYS A 515 15.33 22.49 59.33
C LYS A 515 15.78 23.47 60.41
N ALA A 516 17.02 23.98 60.31
CA ALA A 516 17.54 24.99 61.23
C ALA A 516 16.68 26.25 61.27
N ARG A 517 16.22 26.75 60.11
CA ARG A 517 15.28 27.88 60.04
C ARG A 517 13.97 27.58 60.79
N ASN A 518 13.41 26.38 60.61
CA ASN A 518 12.18 26.00 61.29
C ASN A 518 12.37 25.91 62.81
N ASP A 519 13.49 25.32 63.26
CA ASP A 519 13.81 25.20 64.68
C ASP A 519 14.11 26.57 65.32
N LEU A 520 14.80 27.47 64.61
CA LEU A 520 15.01 28.86 65.03
C LEU A 520 13.68 29.62 65.09
N ASN A 521 12.80 29.43 64.11
CA ASN A 521 11.50 30.08 64.12
C ASN A 521 10.69 29.70 65.38
N ARG A 522 10.74 28.42 65.77
CA ARG A 522 10.12 27.91 66.99
C ARG A 522 10.82 28.42 68.26
N THR A 523 12.16 28.38 68.29
CA THR A 523 12.96 28.76 69.48
C THR A 523 12.92 30.27 69.74
N CYS A 524 12.91 31.07 68.67
CA CYS A 524 12.81 32.52 68.75
C CYS A 524 11.36 33.03 68.90
N SER A 525 10.35 32.14 68.80
CA SER A 525 8.95 32.51 68.99
C SER A 525 8.64 32.71 70.47
N GLY A 526 7.84 33.74 70.79
CA GLY A 526 7.47 34.10 72.15
C GLY A 526 6.78 35.46 72.22
N ALA A 527 6.15 35.76 73.36
CA ALA A 527 5.60 37.07 73.66
C ALA A 527 6.23 37.59 74.98
N PRO A 528 7.25 38.47 74.91
CA PRO A 528 7.82 39.12 73.72
C PRO A 528 8.68 38.16 72.85
N LYS A 529 8.83 38.49 71.56
CA LYS A 529 9.67 37.73 70.61
C LYS A 529 11.09 37.61 71.14
N VAL A 530 11.66 36.41 71.17
CA VAL A 530 12.93 36.15 71.85
C VAL A 530 14.13 36.64 71.03
N CYS A 531 14.16 36.29 69.73
CA CYS A 531 15.27 36.65 68.85
C CYS A 531 14.86 36.89 67.39
N ASP A 532 15.68 37.65 66.68
CA ASP A 532 15.75 37.69 65.23
C ASP A 532 16.91 36.81 64.75
N TYR A 533 16.81 36.26 63.53
CA TYR A 533 17.85 35.37 63.01
C TYR A 533 18.04 35.50 61.50
N THR A 534 19.23 35.11 61.04
CA THR A 534 19.56 34.96 59.62
C THR A 534 20.32 33.66 59.43
N VAL A 535 19.90 32.86 58.45
CA VAL A 535 20.54 31.57 58.12
C VAL A 535 21.13 31.68 56.72
N THR A 536 22.46 31.59 56.64
CA THR A 536 23.24 31.61 55.39
C THR A 536 24.08 30.33 55.27
N ASP A 537 24.68 30.12 54.10
CA ASP A 537 25.59 29.01 53.87
C ASP A 537 26.86 29.07 54.75
N GLY A 538 27.23 30.25 55.25
CA GLY A 538 28.43 30.48 56.06
C GLY A 538 28.20 30.47 57.58
N GLY A 539 26.95 30.40 58.04
CA GLY A 539 26.62 30.40 59.46
C GLY A 539 25.24 30.96 59.79
N ILE A 540 24.83 30.73 61.03
CA ILE A 540 23.60 31.22 61.63
C ILE A 540 23.93 32.43 62.52
N ARG A 541 23.25 33.55 62.31
CA ARG A 541 23.31 34.71 63.20
C ARG A 541 21.99 34.82 63.95
N VAL A 542 22.06 34.91 65.28
CA VAL A 542 20.90 35.09 66.17
C VAL A 542 21.12 36.35 66.99
N GLN A 543 20.13 37.24 67.05
CA GLN A 543 20.18 38.48 67.80
C GLN A 543 18.98 38.53 68.76
N LEU A 544 19.24 38.66 70.06
CA LEU A 544 18.16 38.79 71.04
C LEU A 544 17.41 40.11 70.83
N THR A 545 16.08 40.10 71.00
CA THR A 545 15.31 41.34 70.82
C THR A 545 15.44 42.26 72.04
N PRO A 546 15.33 43.60 71.86
CA PRO A 546 15.30 44.53 72.98
C PRO A 546 14.20 44.23 73.99
N ALA A 547 13.01 43.84 73.52
CA ALA A 547 11.85 43.56 74.37
C ALA A 547 12.07 42.32 75.25
N TYR A 548 12.67 41.26 74.70
CA TYR A 548 13.03 40.08 75.46
C TYR A 548 14.11 40.38 76.51
N MET A 549 15.16 41.12 76.12
CA MET A 549 16.23 41.50 77.04
C MET A 549 15.74 42.39 78.18
N GLN A 550 14.86 43.36 77.89
CA GLN A 550 14.22 44.18 78.92
C GLN A 550 13.39 43.35 79.89
N MET A 551 12.62 42.38 79.39
CA MET A 551 11.85 41.46 80.23
C MET A 551 12.76 40.65 81.16
N VAL A 552 13.86 40.10 80.64
CA VAL A 552 14.85 39.34 81.43
C VAL A 552 15.48 40.22 82.52
N VAL A 553 15.92 41.44 82.18
CA VAL A 553 16.54 42.37 83.13
C VAL A 553 15.56 42.83 84.21
N GLN A 554 14.33 43.21 83.82
CA GLN A 554 13.29 43.65 84.76
C GLN A 554 12.92 42.52 85.73
N THR A 555 12.65 41.32 85.22
CA THR A 555 12.26 40.17 86.06
C THR A 555 13.39 39.78 87.03
N THR A 556 14.65 39.84 86.57
CA THR A 556 15.82 39.56 87.43
C THR A 556 15.98 40.59 88.54
N ASN A 557 15.83 41.89 88.23
CA ASN A 557 15.94 42.97 89.20
C ASN A 557 14.81 42.92 90.24
N THR A 558 13.58 42.70 89.81
CA THR A 558 12.43 42.55 90.71
C THR A 558 12.58 41.33 91.62
N ALA A 559 13.03 40.19 91.10
CA ALA A 559 13.29 38.99 91.90
C ALA A 559 14.40 39.21 92.95
N LYS A 560 15.46 39.94 92.58
CA LYS A 560 16.56 40.31 93.49
C LYS A 560 16.14 41.27 94.61
N GLN A 561 15.30 42.26 94.29
CA GLN A 561 14.77 43.18 95.30
C GLN A 561 13.81 42.50 96.29
N ARG A 562 13.11 41.44 95.86
CA ARG A 562 12.13 40.69 96.67
C ARG A 562 12.70 39.46 97.39
N GLY A 563 13.97 39.12 97.18
CA GLY A 563 14.57 37.89 97.72
C GLY A 563 13.96 36.60 97.12
N ASP A 564 13.35 36.68 95.94
CA ASP A 564 12.69 35.54 95.28
C ASP A 564 13.72 34.69 94.52
N PHE A 565 14.36 33.78 95.25
CA PHE A 565 15.35 32.85 94.70
C PHE A 565 14.78 31.91 93.63
N SER A 566 13.49 31.57 93.71
CA SER A 566 12.82 30.70 92.72
C SER A 566 12.69 31.41 91.38
N ALA A 567 12.31 32.69 91.36
CA ALA A 567 12.25 33.48 90.13
C ALA A 567 13.65 33.70 89.51
N GLN A 568 14.68 33.90 90.32
CA GLN A 568 16.07 34.00 89.82
C GLN A 568 16.54 32.70 89.17
N GLN A 569 16.27 31.56 89.81
CA GLN A 569 16.62 30.24 89.27
C GLN A 569 15.83 29.92 88.00
N GLY A 570 14.55 30.33 87.92
CA GLY A 570 13.72 30.20 86.74
C GLY A 570 14.29 30.94 85.52
N ILE A 571 14.76 32.19 85.70
CA ILE A 571 15.39 32.98 84.62
C ILE A 571 16.71 32.36 84.17
N ALA A 572 17.57 31.96 85.12
CA ALA A 572 18.83 31.29 84.80
C ALA A 572 18.60 29.99 84.03
N THR A 573 17.59 29.20 84.43
CA THR A 573 17.18 27.96 83.75
C THR A 573 16.64 28.23 82.35
N HIS A 574 15.86 29.30 82.18
CA HIS A 574 15.32 29.70 80.87
C HIS A 574 16.43 30.11 79.91
N LEU A 575 17.38 30.95 80.34
CA LEU A 575 18.52 31.37 79.53
C LEU A 575 19.44 30.20 79.16
N ARG A 576 19.65 29.25 80.08
CA ARG A 576 20.39 28.02 79.80
C ARG A 576 19.67 27.16 78.75
N THR A 577 18.38 26.93 78.93
CA THR A 577 17.56 26.17 77.96
C THR A 577 17.58 26.82 76.57
N LEU A 578 17.58 28.15 76.49
CA LEU A 578 17.74 28.87 75.23
C LEU A 578 19.13 28.65 74.61
N GLY A 579 20.20 28.71 75.42
CA GLY A 579 21.56 28.39 74.99
C GLY A 579 21.68 26.97 74.44
N ASP A 580 21.23 25.98 75.20
CA ASP A 580 21.23 24.56 74.83
C ASP A 580 20.42 24.32 73.54
N ALA A 581 19.27 24.99 73.37
CA ALA A 581 18.46 24.90 72.16
C ALA A 581 19.17 25.49 70.94
N LEU A 582 19.85 26.63 71.09
CA LEU A 582 20.61 27.25 70.01
C LEU A 582 21.86 26.42 69.64
N GLU A 583 22.55 25.85 70.62
CA GLU A 583 23.65 24.90 70.40
C GLU A 583 23.17 23.67 69.62
N ALA A 584 22.08 23.03 70.06
CA ALA A 584 21.50 21.88 69.38
C ALA A 584 21.06 22.22 67.94
N ILE A 585 20.56 23.43 67.69
CA ILE A 585 20.24 23.89 66.33
C ILE A 585 21.51 24.02 65.48
N SER A 586 22.58 24.59 66.03
CA SER A 586 23.89 24.72 65.37
C SER A 586 24.44 23.34 64.98
N ASP A 587 24.39 22.39 65.93
CA ASP A 587 24.89 21.03 65.75
C ASP A 587 24.10 20.24 64.72
N ASN A 588 22.76 20.28 64.82
CA ASN A 588 21.89 19.61 63.88
C ASN A 588 22.03 20.14 62.45
N ALA A 589 22.30 21.44 62.30
CA ALA A 589 22.48 22.09 61.01
C ALA A 589 23.91 21.96 60.47
N ARG A 590 24.88 21.57 61.31
CA ARG A 590 26.32 21.51 61.01
C ARG A 590 26.86 22.83 60.45
N VAL A 591 26.35 23.95 60.99
CA VAL A 591 26.81 25.31 60.69
C VAL A 591 27.07 26.04 62.00
N PRO A 592 28.09 26.92 62.04
CA PRO A 592 28.36 27.69 63.25
C PRO A 592 27.23 28.68 63.54
N LEU A 593 26.92 28.91 64.81
CA LEU A 593 25.89 29.84 65.27
C LEU A 593 26.51 30.91 66.18
N GLN A 594 26.23 32.17 65.89
CA GLN A 594 26.67 33.31 66.69
C GLN A 594 25.47 34.02 67.32
N LEU A 595 25.50 34.20 68.64
CA LEU A 595 24.46 34.83 69.44
C LEU A 595 24.89 36.24 69.84
N TYR A 596 24.05 37.24 69.55
CA TYR A 596 24.31 38.65 69.79
C TYR A 596 23.29 39.29 70.71
N THR A 597 23.73 40.31 71.44
CA THR A 597 22.87 41.24 72.18
C THR A 597 22.07 42.13 71.22
N PRO A 598 21.03 42.85 71.69
CA PRO A 598 20.26 43.76 70.84
C PRO A 598 21.10 44.87 70.19
N ASP A 599 22.19 45.31 70.84
CA ASP A 599 23.15 46.30 70.35
C ASP A 599 24.29 45.71 69.48
N GLY A 600 24.28 44.39 69.25
CA GLY A 600 25.21 43.73 68.33
C GLY A 600 26.52 43.25 68.95
N ALA A 601 26.64 43.22 70.29
CA ALA A 601 27.77 42.60 70.97
C ALA A 601 27.63 41.07 70.95
N LEU A 602 28.72 40.35 70.66
CA LEU A 602 28.71 38.89 70.66
C LEU A 602 28.61 38.36 72.10
N ILE A 603 27.57 37.57 72.37
CA ILE A 603 27.34 36.90 73.66
C ILE A 603 28.05 35.56 73.68
N ASN A 604 27.80 34.74 72.66
CA ASN A 604 28.36 33.38 72.56
C ASN A 604 28.48 32.96 71.10
N SER A 605 29.36 31.99 70.83
CA SER A 605 29.54 31.37 69.52
C SER A 605 29.59 29.85 69.67
N TYR A 606 28.68 29.16 68.99
CA TYR A 606 28.65 27.72 68.89
C TYR A 606 29.39 27.31 67.60
N PRO A 607 30.55 26.64 67.70
CA PRO A 607 31.30 26.23 66.52
C PRO A 607 30.54 25.12 65.77
N ARG A 608 30.91 24.91 64.50
CA ARG A 608 30.44 23.75 63.75
C ARG A 608 30.98 22.47 64.40
N SER A 609 30.09 21.63 64.91
CA SER A 609 30.42 20.26 65.29
C SER A 609 30.73 19.42 64.04
N GLY A 610 31.80 18.63 64.12
CA GLY A 610 32.43 17.89 63.01
C GLY A 610 31.61 16.73 62.47
#